data_AF-A0A933UUA2-F1
#
_entry.id   AF-A0A933UUA2-F1
#
_cell.length_a   1.000
_cell.length_b   1.000
_cell.length_c   1.000
_cell.angle_alpha   90.00
_cell.angle_beta   90.00
_cell.angle_gamma   90.00
#
_symmetry.space_group_name_H-M   'P 1'
#
loop_
_entity.id
_entity.type
_entity.pdbx_description
1 polymer ?
#
loop_
_entity_poly.entity_id
_entity_poly.type
_entity_poly.pdbx_seq_one_letter_code
_entity_poly.pdbx_strand_id
1 'polypeptide(L)' 'FIMKTGSHVPYPVERLREHCGHFDELYQEIQEDALDEAYVKECESKYNIFPDIDYSVYSI' A
#
# COMPACT_ATOMS: atom_id res chain seq x y z
N PHE A 1 -12.42 -11.49 -5.22
CA PHE A 1 -13.55 -12.39 -4.93
C PHE A 1 -14.83 -11.60 -4.66
N ILE A 2 -14.85 -10.68 -3.67
CA ILE A 2 -16.02 -9.84 -3.33
C ILE A 2 -16.49 -8.94 -4.50
N MET A 3 -15.57 -8.31 -5.23
CA MET A 3 -15.90 -7.49 -6.42
C MET A 3 -16.59 -8.28 -7.54
N LYS A 4 -16.37 -9.60 -7.63
CA LYS A 4 -16.95 -10.47 -8.66
C LYS A 4 -18.30 -11.05 -8.25
N THR A 5 -18.59 -11.13 -6.95
CA THR A 5 -19.84 -11.66 -6.39
C THR A 5 -20.89 -10.59 -6.11
N GLY A 6 -20.57 -9.29 -6.24
CA GLY A 6 -21.54 -8.19 -6.22
C GLY A 6 -22.08 -7.79 -4.83
N SER A 7 -21.70 -8.48 -3.76
CA SER A 7 -22.06 -8.11 -2.39
C SER A 7 -21.04 -7.13 -1.81
N HIS A 8 -21.49 -6.03 -1.18
CA HIS A 8 -20.62 -5.01 -0.56
C HIS A 8 -19.52 -4.45 -1.49
N VAL A 9 -19.85 -4.16 -2.75
CA VAL A 9 -18.93 -3.60 -3.77
C VAL A 9 -18.20 -2.30 -3.38
N PRO A 10 -18.77 -1.32 -2.63
CA PRO A 10 -18.05 -0.05 -2.43
C PRO A 10 -16.78 -0.22 -1.58
N TYR A 11 -16.82 -1.06 -0.55
CA TYR A 11 -15.69 -1.20 0.38
C TYR A 11 -14.40 -1.78 -0.26
N PRO A 12 -14.43 -2.89 -1.01
CA PRO A 12 -13.24 -3.42 -1.69
C PRO A 12 -12.66 -2.45 -2.73
N VAL A 13 -13.51 -1.67 -3.39
CA VAL A 13 -13.08 -0.71 -4.42
C VAL A 13 -12.36 0.46 -3.77
N GLU A 14 -12.92 1.01 -2.70
CA GLU A 14 -12.32 2.11 -1.95
C GLU A 14 -11.00 1.68 -1.30
N ARG A 15 -10.99 0.51 -0.66
CA ARG A 15 -9.78 -0.05 -0.05
C ARG A 15 -8.67 -0.32 -1.07
N LEU A 16 -9.00 -0.80 -2.27
CA LEU A 16 -8.01 -0.98 -3.33
C LEU A 16 -7.44 0.36 -3.79
N ARG A 17 -8.29 1.37 -3.99
CA ARG A 17 -7.84 2.72 -4.38
C ARG A 17 -6.95 3.36 -3.33
N GLU A 18 -7.30 3.23 -2.05
CA GLU A 18 -6.47 3.71 -0.94
C GLU A 18 -5.08 3.05 -0.95
N HIS A 19 -5.03 1.71 -1.03
CA HIS A 19 -3.75 1.00 -1.08
C HIS A 19 -2.90 1.34 -2.31
N CYS A 20 -3.52 1.49 -3.48
CA CYS A 20 -2.82 1.95 -4.68
C CYS A 20 -2.31 3.39 -4.54
N GLY A 21 -3.08 4.28 -3.91
CA GLY A 21 -2.68 5.66 -3.66
C GLY A 21 -1.43 5.75 -2.78
N HIS A 22 -1.41 5.05 -1.63
CA HIS A 22 -0.22 5.05 -0.77
C HIS A 22 1.01 4.44 -1.47
N PHE A 23 0.80 3.44 -2.33
CA PHE A 23 1.90 2.86 -3.10
C PHE A 23 2.50 3.86 -4.10
N ASP A 24 1.66 4.58 -4.85
CA ASP A 24 2.11 5.60 -5.80
C ASP A 24 2.83 6.77 -5.10
N GLU A 25 2.32 7.19 -3.93
CA GLU A 25 2.93 8.25 -3.12
C GLU A 25 4.33 7.86 -2.62
N LEU A 26 4.46 6.67 -2.01
CA LEU A 26 5.76 6.13 -1.59
C LEU A 26 6.72 5.97 -2.78
N TYR A 27 6.22 5.54 -3.94
CA TYR A 27 7.03 5.41 -5.13
C TYR A 27 7.58 6.78 -5.59
N GLN A 28 6.74 7.81 -5.62
CA GLN A 28 7.17 9.17 -5.99
C GLN A 28 8.20 9.73 -5.00
N GLU A 29 7.95 9.61 -3.69
CA GLU A 29 8.88 10.08 -2.67
C GLU A 29 10.26 9.42 -2.76
N ILE A 30 10.29 8.11 -3.03
CA ILE A 30 11.54 7.37 -3.24
C ILE A 30 12.26 7.84 -4.51
N GLN A 31 11.52 8.11 -5.60
CA GLN A 31 12.11 8.61 -6.84
C GLN A 31 12.69 10.03 -6.69
N GLU A 32 12.09 10.86 -5.83
CA GLU A 32 12.49 12.25 -5.59
C GLU A 32 13.53 12.39 -4.46
N ASP A 33 13.91 11.28 -3.81
CA ASP A 33 14.80 11.26 -2.62
C ASP A 33 14.28 12.13 -1.46
N ALA A 34 12.95 12.21 -1.35
CA ALA A 34 12.21 13.10 -0.44
C ALA A 34 11.26 12.31 0.48
N LEU A 35 11.74 11.18 0.99
CA LEU A 35 10.96 10.26 1.82
C LEU A 35 10.44 10.94 3.10
N ASP A 36 9.12 10.91 3.32
CA ASP A 36 8.53 11.36 4.58
C ASP A 36 8.52 10.21 5.60
N GLU A 37 9.49 10.22 6.52
CA GLU A 37 9.58 9.21 7.59
C GLU A 37 8.34 9.16 8.50
N ALA A 38 7.63 10.28 8.69
CA ALA A 38 6.42 10.28 9.51
C ALA A 38 5.27 9.56 8.80
N TYR A 39 5.13 9.79 7.49
CA TYR A 39 4.17 9.11 6.64
C TYR A 39 4.46 7.61 6.54
N VAL A 40 5.72 7.23 6.32
CA VAL A 40 6.16 5.82 6.30
C VAL A 40 5.80 5.13 7.60
N LYS A 41 6.08 5.77 8.75
CA LYS A 41 5.77 5.21 10.07
C LYS A 41 4.27 5.04 10.33
N GLU A 42 3.44 5.96 9.83
CA GLU A 42 1.98 5.78 9.87
C GLU A 42 1.56 4.58 9.00
N CYS A 43 2.08 4.50 7.78
CA CYS A 43 1.81 3.41 6.86
C CYS A 43 2.21 2.05 7.46
N GLU A 44 3.39 1.95 8.07
CA GLU A 44 3.82 0.74 8.77
C GLU A 44 2.85 0.42 9.92
N SER A 45 2.55 1.35 10.82
CA SER A 45 1.64 1.11 11.95
C SER A 45 0.26 0.59 11.50
N LYS A 46 -0.25 1.11 10.38
CA LYS A 46 -1.61 0.85 9.89
C LYS A 46 -1.70 -0.36 8.94
N TYR A 47 -0.63 -0.64 8.19
CA TYR A 47 -0.59 -1.66 7.13
C TYR A 47 0.50 -2.73 7.33
N ASN A 48 0.91 -2.99 8.58
CA ASN A 48 1.86 -4.06 8.92
C ASN A 48 1.24 -5.47 8.94
N ILE A 49 0.74 -5.93 7.80
CA ILE A 49 0.17 -7.28 7.67
C ILE A 49 1.28 -8.34 7.56
N PHE A 50 2.47 -7.93 7.09
CA PHE A 50 3.64 -8.77 6.89
C PHE A 50 4.92 -8.07 7.42
N PRO A 51 5.19 -8.14 8.73
CA PRO A 51 6.34 -7.45 9.34
C PRO A 51 7.69 -7.96 8.85
N ASP A 52 7.77 -9.25 8.52
CA ASP A 52 9.00 -9.91 8.09
C ASP A 52 9.03 -10.12 6.57
N ILE A 53 8.39 -9.21 5.81
CA ILE A 53 8.38 -9.32 4.35
C ILE A 53 9.79 -9.14 3.80
N ASP A 54 10.26 -10.15 3.08
CA ASP A 54 11.51 -10.06 2.33
C ASP A 54 11.20 -9.45 0.96
N TYR A 55 11.70 -8.24 0.69
CA TYR A 55 11.50 -7.56 -0.59
C TYR A 55 12.50 -8.02 -1.67
N SER A 56 13.52 -8.82 -1.32
CA SER A 56 14.55 -9.29 -2.27
C SER A 56 13.99 -10.23 -3.35
N VAL A 57 12.82 -10.85 -3.11
CA VAL A 57 12.09 -11.61 -4.14
C VAL A 57 11.70 -10.77 -5.35
N TYR A 58 11.69 -9.44 -5.23
CA TYR A 58 11.40 -8.52 -6.33
C TYR A 58 12.65 -7.89 -6.96
N SER A 59 13.84 -8.11 -6.39
CA SER A 59 15.10 -7.68 -7.03
C SER A 59 15.53 -8.73 -8.05
N ILE A 60 15.71 -8.29 -9.30
CA ILE A 60 16.26 -9.07 -10.42
C ILE A 60 17.76 -8.81 -10.52
#